data_AF-A0A6N3FYT9-F1
#
_entry.id   AF-A0A6N3FYT9-F1
#
_cell.length_a   1.000
_cell.length_b   1.000
_cell.length_c   1.000
_cell.angle_alpha   90.00
_cell.angle_beta   90.00
_cell.angle_gamma   90.00
#
_symmetry.space_group_name_H-M   'P 1'
#
loop_
_entity.id
_entity.type
_entity.pdbx_description
1 polymer ?
#
loop_
_entity_poly.entity_id
_entity_poly.type
_entity_poly.pdbx_seq_one_letter_code
_entity_poly.pdbx_strand_id
1 'polypeptide(L)'
;MKKKSGKLLLMLCVTLLCTLFLSMTALAAEEKGALTAVDENHITGWLRDNAESDETAAVELHIYKDGAAKAAKVITVPEESYSEEAGKSYGDGCRAFDYKISWEEIGGTSYKVEACLVTGDEKTLLTGSLEYKPAPEALKKTESTSEEIGPGIPKKEEKPVEETFGGYKKGESLGIFKTTGYCGCSKCSGGSGLTYSGTVPQANHTISADITVLPLGTKVMIGETVYTVEDIGSGVDGHTVDLYFSSHQEALDYGVKKQEVFQAIAE
;
A
#
# COMPACT_ATOMS: atom_id res chain seq x y z
N MET A 1 -73.75 0.27 21.98
CA MET A 1 -72.62 1.08 22.50
C MET A 1 -71.53 0.16 23.01
N LYS A 2 -70.27 0.57 22.83
CA LYS A 2 -69.00 -0.15 23.01
C LYS A 2 -68.82 -0.84 24.38
N LYS A 3 -68.23 -2.05 24.40
CA LYS A 3 -66.84 -2.28 24.88
C LYS A 3 -66.42 -3.77 24.77
N LYS A 4 -65.45 -4.02 23.90
CA LYS A 4 -64.50 -5.16 23.95
C LYS A 4 -63.45 -4.84 25.03
N SER A 5 -63.17 -5.74 25.97
CA SER A 5 -61.83 -5.89 26.56
C SER A 5 -61.80 -7.11 27.48
N GLY A 6 -61.05 -8.13 27.11
CA GLY A 6 -60.85 -9.30 27.98
C GLY A 6 -60.01 -10.44 27.41
N LYS A 7 -59.39 -10.27 26.24
CA LYS A 7 -58.51 -11.30 25.65
C LYS A 7 -57.16 -10.78 25.15
N LEU A 8 -56.80 -9.53 25.44
CA LEU A 8 -55.57 -8.90 24.95
C LEU A 8 -54.51 -8.65 26.04
N LEU A 9 -54.56 -9.36 27.18
CA LEU A 9 -53.58 -9.14 28.25
C LEU A 9 -52.84 -10.41 28.70
N LEU A 10 -53.17 -11.59 28.17
CA LEU A 10 -52.44 -12.83 28.48
C LEU A 10 -51.58 -13.36 27.33
N MET A 11 -51.61 -12.69 26.18
CA MET A 11 -50.78 -12.97 24.99
C MET A 11 -49.77 -11.84 24.72
N LEU A 12 -49.35 -11.15 25.79
CA LEU A 12 -48.34 -10.09 25.71
C LEU A 12 -47.09 -10.38 26.57
N CYS A 13 -47.15 -11.39 27.46
CA CYS A 13 -46.01 -11.76 28.30
C CYS A 13 -45.23 -12.98 27.78
N VAL A 14 -45.76 -13.75 26.83
CA VAL A 14 -45.05 -14.91 26.24
C VAL A 14 -44.36 -14.55 24.91
N THR A 15 -44.81 -13.49 24.23
CA THR A 15 -44.14 -13.00 23.00
C THR A 15 -43.03 -12.00 23.27
N LEU A 16 -42.93 -11.43 24.48
CA LEU A 16 -41.84 -10.54 24.88
C LEU A 16 -40.61 -11.29 25.43
N LEU A 17 -40.71 -12.61 25.66
CA LEU A 17 -39.60 -13.43 26.15
C LEU A 17 -38.87 -14.25 25.07
N CYS A 18 -39.38 -14.29 23.83
CA CYS A 18 -38.83 -15.12 22.75
C CYS A 18 -38.13 -14.34 21.62
N THR A 19 -37.92 -13.03 21.74
CA THR A 19 -37.24 -12.22 20.69
C THR A 19 -35.87 -11.68 21.10
N LEU A 20 -35.26 -12.20 22.17
CA LEU A 20 -33.98 -11.67 22.70
C LEU A 20 -32.76 -12.58 22.50
N PHE A 21 -32.88 -13.69 21.78
CA PHE A 21 -31.73 -14.53 21.43
C PHE A 21 -31.82 -15.08 20.01
N LEU A 22 -31.97 -14.17 19.04
CA LEU A 22 -31.30 -14.35 17.76
C LEU A 22 -30.13 -13.38 17.76
N SER A 23 -29.18 -13.62 18.65
CA SER A 23 -27.79 -13.25 18.38
C SER A 23 -27.45 -14.00 17.10
N MET A 24 -27.64 -13.35 15.96
CA MET A 24 -26.92 -13.73 14.76
C MET A 24 -25.46 -13.58 15.17
N THR A 25 -24.85 -14.70 15.58
CA THR A 25 -23.42 -14.82 15.52
C THR A 25 -23.12 -14.63 14.04
N ALA A 26 -22.75 -13.41 13.67
CA ALA A 26 -22.04 -13.20 12.42
C ALA A 26 -20.84 -14.14 12.53
N LEU A 27 -20.92 -15.26 11.83
CA LEU A 27 -19.77 -16.12 11.65
C LEU A 27 -18.81 -15.24 10.85
N ALA A 28 -17.90 -14.57 11.55
CA ALA A 28 -16.82 -13.85 10.91
C ALA A 28 -16.12 -14.91 10.07
N ALA A 29 -16.21 -14.80 8.75
CA ALA A 29 -15.46 -15.67 7.86
C ALA A 29 -14.00 -15.52 8.27
N GLU A 30 -13.37 -16.61 8.68
CA GLU A 30 -11.97 -16.58 9.04
C GLU A 30 -11.18 -16.22 7.79
N GLU A 31 -10.47 -15.09 7.87
CA GLU A 31 -9.69 -14.60 6.75
C GLU A 31 -8.52 -15.55 6.51
N LYS A 32 -8.58 -16.28 5.39
CA LYS A 32 -7.56 -17.28 5.03
C LYS A 32 -6.23 -16.65 4.61
N GLY A 33 -6.22 -15.34 4.35
CA GLY A 33 -5.05 -14.60 3.91
C GLY A 33 -5.43 -13.35 3.11
N ALA A 34 -4.44 -12.50 2.87
CA ALA A 34 -4.61 -11.28 2.10
C ALA A 34 -3.36 -10.91 1.30
N LEU A 35 -3.56 -10.18 0.19
CA LEU A 35 -2.51 -9.38 -0.44
C LEU A 35 -2.26 -8.12 0.39
N THR A 36 -0.99 -7.80 0.63
CA THR A 36 -0.59 -6.65 1.44
C THR A 36 0.10 -5.57 0.62
N ALA A 37 0.94 -5.93 -0.35
CA ALA A 37 1.58 -4.95 -1.23
C ALA A 37 1.91 -5.53 -2.61
N VAL A 38 1.97 -4.64 -3.60
CA VAL A 38 2.51 -4.89 -4.94
C VAL A 38 3.37 -3.69 -5.29
N ASP A 39 4.66 -3.90 -5.47
CA ASP A 39 5.63 -2.87 -5.85
C ASP A 39 6.47 -3.30 -7.07
N GLU A 40 7.50 -2.52 -7.40
CA GLU A 40 8.38 -2.77 -8.55
C GLU A 40 9.04 -4.16 -8.54
N ASN A 41 9.34 -4.69 -7.36
CA ASN A 41 10.15 -5.88 -7.23
C ASN A 41 9.46 -6.99 -6.45
N HIS A 42 8.41 -6.70 -5.68
CA HIS A 42 7.79 -7.68 -4.79
C HIS A 42 6.25 -7.65 -4.84
N ILE A 43 5.67 -8.82 -4.64
CA ILE A 43 4.26 -9.03 -4.33
C ILE A 43 4.21 -9.71 -2.98
N THR A 44 3.64 -9.04 -1.99
CA THR A 44 3.60 -9.54 -0.61
C THR A 44 2.18 -9.78 -0.14
N GLY A 45 2.06 -10.70 0.81
CA GLY A 45 0.81 -11.01 1.46
C GLY A 45 1.01 -11.94 2.63
N TRP A 46 -0.07 -12.47 3.15
CA TRP A 46 -0.04 -13.48 4.20
C TRP A 46 -1.13 -14.51 3.98
N LEU A 47 -0.89 -15.68 4.55
CA LEU A 47 -1.82 -16.80 4.63
C LEU A 47 -1.96 -17.22 6.08
N ARG A 48 -3.14 -17.65 6.47
CA ARG A 48 -3.33 -18.40 7.70
C ARG A 48 -3.17 -19.89 7.42
N ASP A 49 -2.23 -20.52 8.12
CA ASP A 49 -2.10 -21.97 8.11
C ASP A 49 -3.29 -22.57 8.84
N ASN A 50 -4.05 -23.38 8.12
CA ASN A 50 -5.19 -24.06 8.69
C ASN A 50 -4.69 -25.39 9.27
N ALA A 51 -4.47 -25.43 10.58
CA ALA A 51 -3.90 -26.59 11.29
C ALA A 51 -4.72 -27.89 11.16
N GLU A 52 -5.91 -27.85 10.55
CA GLU A 52 -6.83 -28.98 10.40
C GLU A 52 -6.75 -29.69 9.04
N SER A 53 -5.90 -29.24 8.11
CA SER A 53 -5.80 -29.79 6.74
C SER A 53 -4.39 -30.31 6.42
N ASP A 54 -4.27 -31.61 6.12
CA ASP A 54 -3.02 -32.22 5.62
C ASP A 54 -2.74 -31.87 4.13
N GLU A 55 -3.63 -31.14 3.46
CA GLU A 55 -3.44 -30.71 2.09
C GLU A 55 -2.53 -29.47 2.02
N THR A 56 -1.51 -29.53 1.15
CA THR A 56 -0.58 -28.42 0.93
C THR A 56 -1.30 -27.28 0.24
N ALA A 57 -1.62 -26.24 1.00
CA ALA A 57 -2.22 -25.03 0.47
C ALA A 57 -1.14 -24.16 -0.21
N ALA A 58 -1.37 -23.76 -1.48
CA ALA A 58 -0.44 -22.92 -2.23
C ALA A 58 -1.11 -21.60 -2.64
N VAL A 59 -0.36 -20.49 -2.60
CA VAL A 59 -0.84 -19.21 -3.13
C VAL A 59 -0.54 -19.11 -4.62
N GLU A 60 -1.55 -18.77 -5.42
CA GLU A 60 -1.42 -18.39 -6.82
C GLU A 60 -1.68 -16.89 -7.01
N LEU A 61 -0.70 -16.17 -7.57
CA LEU A 61 -0.80 -14.78 -7.96
C LEU A 61 -1.31 -14.68 -9.40
N HIS A 62 -2.44 -14.01 -9.58
CA HIS A 62 -3.08 -13.73 -10.85
C HIS A 62 -2.78 -12.30 -11.25
N ILE A 63 -1.95 -12.13 -12.28
CA ILE A 63 -1.51 -10.82 -12.76
C ILE A 63 -2.27 -10.51 -14.05
N TYR A 64 -3.08 -9.46 -14.00
CA TYR A 64 -3.76 -8.87 -15.14
C TYR A 64 -3.00 -7.63 -15.57
N LYS A 65 -2.97 -7.33 -16.86
CA LYS A 65 -2.31 -6.13 -17.38
C LYS A 65 -3.25 -5.29 -18.23
N ASP A 66 -3.06 -3.98 -18.19
CA ASP A 66 -3.71 -3.01 -19.08
C ASP A 66 -5.24 -3.17 -19.16
N GLY A 67 -5.87 -3.51 -18.03
CA GLY A 67 -7.33 -3.72 -17.92
C GLY A 67 -7.86 -5.02 -18.56
N ALA A 68 -6.99 -5.97 -18.91
CA ALA A 68 -7.39 -7.23 -19.52
C ALA A 68 -8.28 -8.08 -18.59
N ALA A 69 -9.32 -8.68 -19.15
CA ALA A 69 -10.24 -9.57 -18.42
C ALA A 69 -9.65 -10.96 -18.10
N LYS A 70 -8.51 -11.33 -18.70
CA LYS A 70 -7.81 -12.59 -18.46
C LYS A 70 -6.45 -12.31 -17.86
N ALA A 71 -6.03 -13.14 -16.91
CA ALA A 71 -4.70 -13.04 -16.33
C ALA A 71 -3.63 -13.23 -17.42
N ALA A 72 -2.70 -12.29 -17.51
CA ALA A 72 -1.54 -12.35 -18.40
C ALA A 72 -0.48 -13.32 -17.86
N LYS A 73 -0.41 -13.47 -16.54
CA LYS A 73 0.46 -14.43 -15.86
C LYS A 73 -0.24 -14.99 -14.62
N VAL A 74 -0.08 -16.29 -14.39
CA VAL A 74 -0.44 -16.95 -13.13
C VAL A 74 0.86 -17.54 -12.57
N ILE A 75 1.13 -17.28 -11.29
CA ILE A 75 2.37 -17.66 -10.62
C ILE A 75 2.00 -18.38 -9.33
N THR A 76 2.50 -19.61 -9.16
CA THR A 76 2.46 -20.29 -7.85
C THR A 76 3.62 -19.76 -7.00
N VAL A 77 3.32 -19.16 -5.86
CA VAL A 77 4.32 -18.63 -4.93
C VAL A 77 5.12 -19.80 -4.36
N PRO A 78 6.45 -19.81 -4.53
CA PRO A 78 7.27 -20.94 -4.12
C PRO A 78 7.47 -20.94 -2.59
N GLU A 79 7.73 -22.10 -2.00
CA GLU A 79 7.78 -22.26 -0.53
C GLU A 79 8.88 -21.40 0.12
N GLU A 80 9.99 -21.14 -0.59
CA GLU A 80 11.07 -20.27 -0.12
C GLU A 80 10.68 -18.79 0.03
N SER A 81 9.58 -18.36 -0.59
CA SER A 81 9.06 -16.99 -0.45
C SER A 81 8.28 -16.79 0.84
N TYR A 82 8.01 -17.84 1.63
CA TYR A 82 7.24 -17.72 2.87
C TYR A 82 8.12 -17.53 4.11
N SER A 83 7.56 -16.83 5.10
CA SER A 83 8.16 -16.62 6.40
C SER A 83 7.10 -16.65 7.51
N GLU A 84 7.19 -17.63 8.39
CA GLU A 84 6.38 -17.71 9.62
C GLU A 84 6.70 -16.56 10.57
N GLU A 85 7.98 -16.19 10.68
CA GLU A 85 8.42 -15.09 11.56
C GLU A 85 7.80 -13.74 11.16
N ALA A 86 7.75 -13.43 9.87
CA ALA A 86 7.05 -12.25 9.38
C ALA A 86 5.52 -12.41 9.49
N GLY A 87 5.02 -13.64 9.33
CA GLY A 87 3.61 -13.99 9.49
C GLY A 87 3.03 -13.68 10.88
N LYS A 88 3.84 -13.75 11.95
CA LYS A 88 3.43 -13.40 13.32
C LYS A 88 2.86 -11.99 13.46
N SER A 89 3.22 -11.07 12.57
CA SER A 89 2.64 -9.72 12.55
C SER A 89 1.15 -9.70 12.19
N TYR A 90 0.65 -10.74 11.50
CA TYR A 90 -0.74 -10.92 11.08
C TYR A 90 -1.54 -11.84 12.02
N GLY A 91 -0.88 -12.50 12.95
CA GLY A 91 -1.49 -13.35 13.97
C GLY A 91 -0.77 -14.68 14.14
N ASP A 92 -1.18 -15.41 15.18
CA ASP A 92 -0.68 -16.77 15.41
C ASP A 92 -1.16 -17.70 14.29
N GLY A 93 -0.30 -18.65 13.89
CA GLY A 93 -0.56 -19.53 12.76
C GLY A 93 -0.61 -18.85 11.38
N CYS A 94 -0.07 -17.62 11.25
CA CYS A 94 0.05 -16.96 9.96
C CYS A 94 1.47 -17.09 9.40
N ARG A 95 1.58 -17.21 8.08
CA ARG A 95 2.82 -17.12 7.30
C ARG A 95 2.71 -15.95 6.33
N ALA A 96 3.73 -15.09 6.27
CA ALA A 96 3.82 -14.05 5.25
C ALA A 96 4.48 -14.63 4.00
N PHE A 97 4.16 -14.12 2.82
CA PHE A 97 4.91 -14.38 1.59
C PHE A 97 5.46 -13.08 1.00
N ASP A 98 6.64 -13.20 0.38
CA ASP A 98 7.30 -12.16 -0.38
C ASP A 98 7.79 -12.76 -1.71
N TYR A 99 7.02 -12.51 -2.77
CA TYR A 99 7.34 -13.00 -4.10
C TYR A 99 8.06 -11.93 -4.92
N LYS A 100 9.30 -12.20 -5.31
CA LYS A 100 10.06 -11.32 -6.19
C LYS A 100 9.54 -11.38 -7.63
N ILE A 101 9.04 -10.27 -8.13
CA ILE A 101 8.44 -10.13 -9.46
C ILE A 101 9.36 -9.35 -10.41
N SER A 102 9.30 -9.69 -11.71
CA SER A 102 9.92 -8.93 -12.79
C SER A 102 8.86 -8.51 -13.80
N TRP A 103 8.37 -7.27 -13.68
CA TRP A 103 7.27 -6.75 -14.52
C TRP A 103 7.64 -6.66 -16.00
N GLU A 104 8.93 -6.46 -16.29
CA GLU A 104 9.47 -6.40 -17.65
C GLU A 104 9.19 -7.69 -18.44
N GLU A 105 9.25 -8.85 -17.78
CA GLU A 105 8.99 -10.15 -18.41
C GLU A 105 7.51 -10.35 -18.78
N ILE A 106 6.61 -9.71 -18.04
CA ILE A 106 5.16 -9.76 -18.27
C ILE A 106 4.76 -8.75 -19.37
N GLY A 107 5.46 -7.61 -19.38
CA GLY A 107 5.18 -6.46 -20.22
C GLY A 107 3.80 -5.84 -19.91
N GLY A 108 3.64 -4.56 -20.24
CA GLY A 108 2.42 -3.81 -19.92
C GLY A 108 2.77 -2.47 -19.29
N THR A 109 1.75 -1.66 -19.06
CA THR A 109 1.89 -0.30 -18.50
C THR A 109 1.15 -0.14 -17.18
N SER A 110 0.28 -1.10 -16.86
CA SER A 110 -0.45 -1.18 -15.60
C SER A 110 -0.79 -2.63 -15.31
N TYR A 111 -0.84 -2.96 -14.02
CA TYR A 111 -1.06 -4.30 -13.53
C TYR A 111 -2.09 -4.29 -12.42
N LYS A 112 -2.92 -5.32 -12.38
CA LYS A 112 -3.76 -5.67 -11.23
C LYS A 112 -3.37 -7.05 -10.77
N VAL A 113 -3.17 -7.23 -9.47
CA VAL A 113 -2.82 -8.50 -8.86
C VAL A 113 -3.95 -8.96 -7.95
N GLU A 114 -4.30 -10.23 -8.07
CA GLU A 114 -5.21 -10.95 -7.19
C GLU A 114 -4.48 -12.21 -6.69
N ALA A 115 -4.67 -12.59 -5.44
CA ALA A 115 -4.09 -13.83 -4.90
C ALA A 115 -5.19 -14.84 -4.59
N CYS A 116 -4.94 -16.10 -4.90
CA CYS A 116 -5.85 -17.20 -4.60
C CYS A 116 -5.12 -18.26 -3.79
N LEU A 117 -5.78 -18.78 -2.76
CA LEU A 117 -5.38 -20.02 -2.11
C LEU A 117 -5.90 -21.20 -2.92
N VAL A 118 -5.00 -22.12 -3.27
CA VAL A 118 -5.31 -23.38 -3.93
C VAL A 118 -5.08 -24.52 -2.97
N THR A 119 -6.10 -25.34 -2.77
CA THR A 119 -6.09 -26.52 -1.91
C THR A 119 -6.77 -27.65 -2.68
N GLY A 120 -5.98 -28.59 -3.20
CA GLY A 120 -6.48 -29.59 -4.15
C GLY A 120 -7.07 -28.95 -5.42
N ASP A 121 -8.34 -29.25 -5.70
CA ASP A 121 -9.10 -28.65 -6.82
C ASP A 121 -9.85 -27.36 -6.42
N GLU A 122 -9.85 -26.98 -5.13
CA GLU A 122 -10.53 -25.80 -4.63
C GLU A 122 -9.64 -24.57 -4.75
N LYS A 123 -10.24 -23.46 -5.21
CA LYS A 123 -9.59 -22.16 -5.33
C LYS A 123 -10.39 -21.10 -4.57
N THR A 124 -9.80 -20.54 -3.53
CA THR A 124 -10.39 -19.46 -2.72
C THR A 124 -9.66 -18.15 -3.01
N LEU A 125 -10.38 -17.09 -3.40
CA LEU A 125 -9.80 -15.76 -3.54
C LEU A 125 -9.41 -15.22 -2.15
N LEU A 126 -8.16 -14.77 -2.00
CA LEU A 126 -7.69 -14.10 -0.79
C LEU A 126 -8.18 -12.65 -0.76
N THR A 127 -8.19 -12.05 0.42
CA THR A 127 -8.59 -10.65 0.56
C THR A 127 -7.62 -9.74 -0.18
N GLY A 128 -8.16 -8.73 -0.85
CA GLY A 128 -7.37 -7.70 -1.49
C GLY A 128 -7.19 -7.92 -2.99
N SER A 129 -7.18 -6.81 -3.71
CA SER A 129 -6.72 -6.70 -5.08
C SER A 129 -5.94 -5.40 -5.17
N LEU A 130 -4.73 -5.48 -5.69
CA LEU A 130 -3.78 -4.36 -5.68
C LEU A 130 -3.35 -4.02 -7.09
N GLU A 131 -3.22 -2.73 -7.37
CA GLU A 131 -2.78 -2.22 -8.65
C GLU A 131 -1.33 -1.75 -8.56
N TYR A 132 -0.58 -1.99 -9.63
CA TYR A 132 0.77 -1.50 -9.80
C TYR A 132 0.94 -0.87 -11.18
N LYS A 133 1.53 0.31 -11.23
CA LYS A 133 1.88 1.00 -12.48
C LYS A 133 3.36 1.35 -12.40
N PRO A 134 4.22 0.74 -13.24
CA PRO A 134 5.61 1.13 -13.33
C PRO A 134 5.71 2.63 -13.66
N ALA A 135 6.61 3.33 -12.97
CA ALA A 135 6.93 4.71 -13.31
C ALA A 135 7.52 4.76 -14.74
N PRO A 136 7.26 5.83 -15.53
CA PRO A 136 7.71 5.92 -16.93
C PRO A 136 9.23 5.92 -17.17
N GLU A 137 10.07 5.75 -16.14
CA GLU A 137 11.53 5.93 -16.24
C GLU A 137 12.33 4.66 -16.57
N ALA A 138 11.71 3.48 -16.71
CA ALA A 138 12.42 2.20 -16.90
C ALA A 138 12.55 1.71 -18.37
N LEU A 139 12.50 2.60 -19.37
CA LEU A 139 12.82 2.23 -20.77
C LEU A 139 13.67 3.31 -21.46
N LYS A 140 14.89 3.59 -20.98
CA LYS A 140 15.98 4.10 -21.83
C LYS A 140 17.36 4.15 -21.16
N LYS A 141 18.12 3.07 -21.34
CA LYS A 141 19.59 3.05 -21.43
C LYS A 141 19.94 1.65 -21.97
N THR A 142 20.67 1.39 -23.04
CA THR A 142 21.69 2.09 -23.86
C THR A 142 21.83 1.16 -25.09
N GLU A 143 21.79 1.56 -26.36
CA GLU A 143 22.94 1.94 -27.21
C GLU A 143 22.46 1.96 -28.67
N SER A 144 22.87 2.97 -29.46
CA SER A 144 23.66 2.78 -30.70
C SER A 144 23.73 4.09 -31.50
N THR A 145 24.96 4.62 -31.57
CA THR A 145 25.66 5.19 -32.73
C THR A 145 24.85 5.77 -33.90
N SER A 146 25.01 7.08 -34.16
CA SER A 146 25.53 7.61 -35.43
C SER A 146 25.54 9.13 -35.44
N GLU A 147 26.67 9.69 -35.87
CA GLU A 147 26.80 11.06 -36.37
C GLU A 147 26.03 11.26 -37.68
N GLU A 148 25.86 12.55 -38.02
CA GLU A 148 25.70 13.18 -39.35
C GLU A 148 24.39 13.95 -39.64
N ILE A 149 24.50 15.27 -39.51
CA ILE A 149 24.11 16.37 -40.41
C ILE A 149 22.83 16.23 -41.27
N GLY A 150 21.86 17.13 -41.05
CA GLY A 150 20.83 17.47 -42.05
C GLY A 150 19.74 18.42 -41.54
N PRO A 151 19.31 19.46 -42.28
CA PRO A 151 18.55 20.59 -41.75
C PRO A 151 17.02 20.45 -41.90
N GLY A 152 16.28 20.90 -40.88
CA GLY A 152 14.99 21.59 -41.04
C GLY A 152 13.72 20.73 -41.17
N ILE A 153 13.03 20.51 -40.04
CA ILE A 153 11.56 20.33 -39.96
C ILE A 153 11.10 21.12 -38.72
N PRO A 154 10.02 21.93 -38.79
CA PRO A 154 9.69 22.89 -37.76
C PRO A 154 9.27 22.21 -36.46
N LYS A 155 9.86 22.70 -35.37
CA LYS A 155 9.52 22.41 -33.98
C LYS A 155 8.03 22.70 -33.76
N LYS A 156 7.22 21.65 -33.70
CA LYS A 156 5.89 21.72 -33.08
C LYS A 156 6.13 21.87 -31.58
N GLU A 157 5.92 23.09 -31.08
CA GLU A 157 5.84 23.36 -29.64
C GLU A 157 4.66 22.56 -29.06
N GLU A 158 4.98 21.40 -28.51
CA GLU A 158 4.11 20.72 -27.57
C GLU A 158 4.34 21.39 -26.22
N LYS A 159 3.28 22.00 -25.69
CA LYS A 159 3.25 22.59 -24.35
C LYS A 159 3.68 21.53 -23.33
N PRO A 160 4.47 21.87 -22.30
CA PRO A 160 4.82 20.93 -21.24
C PRO A 160 3.53 20.40 -20.63
N VAL A 161 3.37 19.08 -20.64
CA VAL A 161 2.32 18.41 -19.87
C VAL A 161 2.70 18.63 -18.41
N GLU A 162 1.95 19.45 -17.70
CA GLU A 162 2.13 19.69 -16.26
C GLU A 162 1.81 18.35 -15.56
N GLU A 163 2.83 17.69 -15.01
CA GLU A 163 2.66 16.42 -14.29
C GLU A 163 2.04 16.69 -12.92
N THR A 164 0.86 16.11 -12.71
CA THR A 164 0.07 16.25 -11.49
C THR A 164 0.11 14.95 -10.69
N PHE A 165 0.50 15.02 -9.42
CA PHE A 165 0.57 13.89 -8.50
C PHE A 165 -0.38 14.13 -7.32
N GLY A 166 -1.43 13.31 -7.19
CA GLY A 166 -2.38 13.41 -6.09
C GLY A 166 -3.17 14.73 -6.01
N GLY A 167 -3.40 15.41 -7.14
CA GLY A 167 -4.05 16.73 -7.20
C GLY A 167 -3.12 17.91 -6.91
N TYR A 168 -1.81 17.67 -6.91
CA TYR A 168 -0.79 18.71 -6.78
C TYR A 168 0.12 18.69 -7.99
N LYS A 169 0.53 19.87 -8.42
CA LYS A 169 1.58 20.04 -9.42
C LYS A 169 2.91 20.40 -8.77
N LYS A 170 4.01 20.07 -9.45
CA LYS A 170 5.37 20.37 -9.02
C LYS A 170 5.63 21.89 -9.09
N GLY A 171 5.91 22.49 -7.94
CA GLY A 171 6.25 23.90 -7.79
C GLY A 171 7.75 24.18 -7.79
N GLU A 172 8.16 25.25 -7.12
CA GLU A 172 9.56 25.64 -7.01
C GLU A 172 10.39 24.60 -6.25
N SER A 173 11.65 24.45 -6.67
CA SER A 173 12.63 23.65 -5.92
C SER A 173 12.94 24.33 -4.59
N LEU A 174 12.81 23.57 -3.51
CA LEU A 174 13.21 23.93 -2.15
C LEU A 174 14.67 23.54 -1.87
N GLY A 175 15.33 22.88 -2.81
CA GLY A 175 16.73 22.45 -2.73
C GLY A 175 16.90 20.94 -2.52
N ILE A 176 18.16 20.53 -2.35
CA ILE A 176 18.53 19.13 -2.10
C ILE A 176 18.48 18.85 -0.60
N PHE A 177 17.64 17.91 -0.20
CA PHE A 177 17.52 17.44 1.18
C PHE A 177 18.20 16.08 1.35
N LYS A 178 18.69 15.84 2.56
CA LYS A 178 19.00 14.49 3.03
C LYS A 178 17.69 13.84 3.45
N THR A 179 17.33 12.72 2.82
CA THR A 179 16.12 11.96 3.16
C THR A 179 16.52 10.68 3.86
N THR A 180 15.91 10.36 4.99
CA THR A 180 16.07 9.05 5.66
C THR A 180 14.70 8.43 5.96
N GLY A 181 14.67 7.22 6.51
CA GLY A 181 13.44 6.51 6.85
C GLY A 181 13.26 6.31 8.34
N TYR A 182 12.01 6.38 8.81
CA TYR A 182 11.63 6.00 10.16
C TYR A 182 10.30 5.25 10.17
N CYS A 183 9.96 4.61 11.30
CA CYS A 183 8.70 3.90 11.45
C CYS A 183 8.13 4.05 12.88
N GLY A 184 6.95 3.47 13.10
CA GLY A 184 6.24 3.52 14.39
C GLY A 184 6.87 2.70 15.53
N CYS A 185 7.99 2.01 15.32
CA CYS A 185 8.60 1.18 16.35
C CYS A 185 9.25 2.03 17.45
N SER A 186 9.37 1.49 18.67
CA SER A 186 9.93 2.22 19.82
C SER A 186 11.36 2.73 19.60
N LYS A 187 12.15 2.08 18.73
CA LYS A 187 13.52 2.51 18.42
C LYS A 187 13.56 3.76 17.55
N CYS A 188 12.60 3.92 16.65
CA CYS A 188 12.56 5.02 15.68
C CYS A 188 11.77 6.22 16.19
N SER A 189 10.67 6.00 16.91
CA SER A 189 9.71 7.06 17.29
C SER A 189 9.31 7.04 18.76
N GLY A 190 9.93 6.19 19.59
CA GLY A 190 9.56 6.05 21.00
C GLY A 190 8.23 5.32 21.25
N GLY A 191 7.49 4.95 20.19
CA GLY A 191 6.29 4.12 20.28
C GLY A 191 5.00 4.85 20.67
N SER A 192 4.94 6.18 20.49
CA SER A 192 3.72 6.97 20.73
C SER A 192 2.57 6.60 19.79
N GLY A 193 2.89 6.13 18.58
CA GLY A 193 1.93 5.91 17.50
C GLY A 193 1.35 7.19 16.90
N LEU A 194 1.84 8.37 17.32
CA LEU A 194 1.37 9.68 16.90
C LEU A 194 2.53 10.59 16.51
N THR A 195 2.32 11.40 15.47
CA THR A 195 3.21 12.47 15.04
C THR A 195 3.15 13.67 16.00
N TYR A 196 4.10 14.59 15.87
CA TYR A 196 4.09 15.87 16.60
C TYR A 196 2.79 16.68 16.43
N SER A 197 2.18 16.64 15.24
CA SER A 197 0.90 17.30 14.97
C SER A 197 -0.32 16.57 15.57
N GLY A 198 -0.13 15.36 16.11
CA GLY A 198 -1.18 14.55 16.73
C GLY A 198 -1.91 13.61 15.77
N THR A 199 -1.42 13.42 14.54
CA THR A 199 -1.96 12.47 13.57
C THR A 199 -1.33 11.09 13.71
N VAL A 200 -2.01 10.05 13.23
CA VAL A 200 -1.39 8.73 13.04
C VAL A 200 -0.52 8.80 11.77
N PRO A 201 0.78 8.51 11.84
CA PRO A 201 1.65 8.62 10.68
C PRO A 201 1.29 7.59 9.60
N GLN A 202 1.40 7.98 8.34
CA GLN A 202 1.05 7.17 7.17
C GLN A 202 2.18 7.12 6.16
N ALA A 203 2.47 5.92 5.64
CA ALA A 203 3.47 5.76 4.60
C ALA A 203 3.03 6.51 3.32
N ASN A 204 3.99 7.03 2.56
CA ASN A 204 3.73 7.87 1.37
C ASN A 204 2.91 9.14 1.65
N HIS A 205 2.87 9.60 2.90
CA HIS A 205 2.16 10.81 3.29
C HIS A 205 2.91 11.57 4.39
N THR A 206 3.27 10.93 5.49
CA THR A 206 3.87 11.62 6.63
C THR A 206 5.38 11.76 6.47
N ILE A 207 5.89 12.97 6.71
CA ILE A 207 7.32 13.24 6.94
C ILE A 207 7.55 14.00 8.24
N SER A 208 8.73 13.78 8.80
CA SER A 208 9.34 14.63 9.84
C SER A 208 10.30 15.63 9.20
N ALA A 209 10.29 16.89 9.67
CA ALA A 209 11.16 17.95 9.16
C ALA A 209 11.53 18.98 10.25
N ASP A 210 12.53 19.82 9.95
CA ASP A 210 12.77 21.06 10.70
C ASP A 210 11.69 22.09 10.38
N ILE A 211 10.85 22.41 11.36
CA ILE A 211 9.71 23.32 11.21
C ILE A 211 10.10 24.77 10.91
N THR A 212 11.37 25.15 11.10
CA THR A 212 11.88 26.48 10.72
C THR A 212 12.19 26.57 9.23
N VAL A 213 12.40 25.42 8.57
CA VAL A 213 12.64 25.30 7.12
C VAL A 213 11.36 24.88 6.39
N LEU A 214 10.68 23.85 6.89
CA LEU A 214 9.40 23.34 6.37
C LEU A 214 8.36 23.32 7.50
N PRO A 215 7.53 24.36 7.65
CA PRO A 215 6.52 24.42 8.71
C PRO A 215 5.53 23.24 8.68
N LEU A 216 4.93 22.90 9.83
CA LEU A 216 3.89 21.88 9.91
C LEU A 216 2.74 22.14 8.92
N GLY A 217 2.23 21.08 8.31
CA GLY A 217 1.20 21.11 7.28
C GLY A 217 1.72 21.43 5.88
N THR A 218 2.99 21.83 5.74
CA THR A 218 3.60 22.05 4.42
C THR A 218 3.55 20.76 3.61
N LYS A 219 3.13 20.89 2.35
CA LYS A 219 3.13 19.79 1.39
C LYS A 219 4.31 19.94 0.45
N VAL A 220 5.10 18.88 0.33
CA VAL A 220 6.28 18.82 -0.52
C VAL A 220 6.21 17.62 -1.43
N MET A 221 6.81 17.74 -2.60
CA MET A 221 6.96 16.65 -3.56
C MET A 221 8.40 16.15 -3.52
N ILE A 222 8.56 14.85 -3.27
CA ILE A 222 9.85 14.16 -3.27
C ILE A 222 9.72 13.00 -4.27
N GLY A 223 10.41 13.12 -5.40
CA GLY A 223 10.12 12.25 -6.55
C GLY A 223 8.72 12.52 -7.09
N GLU A 224 7.87 11.48 -7.09
CA GLU A 224 6.48 11.51 -7.56
C GLU A 224 5.46 11.48 -6.41
N THR A 225 5.93 11.49 -5.15
CA THR A 225 5.07 11.39 -3.97
C THR A 225 4.93 12.76 -3.29
N VAL A 226 3.70 13.09 -2.91
CA VAL A 226 3.39 14.28 -2.10
C VAL A 226 3.36 13.87 -0.64
N TYR A 227 4.26 14.47 0.15
CA TYR A 227 4.32 14.30 1.59
C TYR A 227 3.81 15.55 2.31
N THR A 228 3.32 15.36 3.53
CA THR A 228 2.89 16.40 4.46
C THR A 228 3.80 16.38 5.68
N VAL A 229 4.31 17.56 6.04
CA VAL A 229 5.08 17.73 7.29
C VAL A 229 4.11 17.65 8.47
N GLU A 230 4.13 16.54 9.18
CA GLU A 230 3.23 16.31 10.33
C GLU A 230 4.02 16.01 11.61
N ASP A 231 5.31 15.73 11.48
CA ASP A 231 6.15 15.25 12.57
C ASP A 231 7.45 16.06 12.73
N ILE A 232 8.10 15.90 13.88
CA ILE A 232 9.45 16.41 14.14
C ILE A 232 10.32 15.32 14.75
N GLY A 233 11.63 15.37 14.50
CA GLY A 233 12.58 14.40 15.04
C GLY A 233 13.81 15.11 15.59
N SER A 234 14.36 14.59 16.71
CA SER A 234 15.54 15.19 17.33
C SER A 234 16.80 15.16 16.45
N GLY A 235 16.82 14.31 15.42
CA GLY A 235 17.89 14.22 14.41
C GLY A 235 17.56 14.87 13.07
N VAL A 236 16.40 15.53 12.96
CA VAL A 236 15.87 16.11 11.73
C VAL A 236 15.98 17.64 11.82
N ASP A 237 17.10 18.17 11.31
CA ASP A 237 17.48 19.58 11.39
C ASP A 237 17.90 20.11 10.00
N GLY A 238 17.55 21.38 9.71
CA GLY A 238 17.82 22.03 8.44
C GLY A 238 17.21 21.32 7.23
N HIS A 239 18.03 21.03 6.21
CA HIS A 239 17.60 20.33 4.99
C HIS A 239 17.66 18.81 5.15
N THR A 240 17.05 18.30 6.22
CA THR A 240 16.86 16.86 6.49
C THR A 240 15.36 16.57 6.61
N VAL A 241 14.90 15.48 6.02
CA VAL A 241 13.55 14.95 6.23
C VAL A 241 13.61 13.45 6.48
N ASP A 242 12.75 12.96 7.37
CA ASP A 242 12.54 11.52 7.56
C ASP A 242 11.17 11.12 7.02
N LEU A 243 11.16 10.16 6.11
CA LEU A 243 9.96 9.61 5.49
C LEU A 243 9.43 8.50 6.40
N TYR A 244 8.13 8.57 6.72
CA TYR A 244 7.51 7.51 7.49
C TYR A 244 7.29 6.27 6.61
N PHE A 245 7.67 5.13 7.14
CA PHE A 245 7.44 3.81 6.59
C PHE A 245 6.61 2.97 7.56
N SER A 246 5.83 2.06 7.01
CA SER A 246 4.94 1.20 7.79
C SER A 246 5.72 0.17 8.61
N SER A 247 6.93 -0.21 8.15
CA SER A 247 7.79 -1.17 8.84
C SER A 247 9.20 -0.63 9.09
N HIS A 248 9.87 -1.20 10.08
CA HIS A 248 11.26 -0.86 10.39
C HIS A 248 12.22 -1.30 9.27
N GLN A 249 11.94 -2.42 8.63
CA GLN A 249 12.79 -2.93 7.55
C GLN A 249 12.71 -2.04 6.32
N GLU A 250 11.52 -1.58 5.91
CA GLU A 250 11.36 -0.61 4.81
C GLU A 250 12.17 0.67 5.05
N ALA A 251 12.14 1.20 6.28
CA ALA A 251 12.92 2.38 6.64
C ALA A 251 14.44 2.14 6.51
N LEU A 252 14.91 0.93 6.84
CA LEU A 252 16.31 0.55 6.69
C LEU A 252 16.70 0.35 5.21
N ASP A 253 15.84 -0.31 4.45
CA ASP A 253 16.06 -0.61 3.03
C ASP A 253 16.05 0.67 2.19
N TYR A 254 15.19 1.63 2.55
CA TYR A 254 15.22 2.96 1.97
C TYR A 254 16.59 3.63 2.16
N GLY A 255 17.18 3.46 3.34
CA GLY A 255 18.50 3.98 3.67
C GLY A 255 18.56 5.51 3.69
N VAL A 256 19.72 6.07 3.32
CA VAL A 256 19.95 7.52 3.28
C VAL A 256 20.15 7.94 1.84
N LYS A 257 19.35 8.89 1.38
CA LYS A 257 19.44 9.46 0.03
C LYS A 257 19.59 10.98 0.07
N LYS A 258 19.98 11.54 -1.07
CA LYS A 258 19.91 12.98 -1.34
C LYS A 258 18.94 13.19 -2.48
N GLN A 259 17.88 13.93 -2.23
CA GLN A 259 16.82 14.15 -3.21
C GLN A 259 16.45 15.62 -3.26
N GLU A 260 16.08 16.07 -4.46
CA GLU A 260 15.49 17.38 -4.64
C GLU A 260 14.04 17.38 -4.14
N VAL A 261 13.70 18.42 -3.38
CA VAL A 261 12.38 18.59 -2.78
C VAL A 261 11.72 19.80 -3.44
N PHE A 262 10.46 19.66 -3.85
CA PHE A 262 9.70 20.72 -4.51
C PHE A 262 8.49 21.11 -3.68
N GLN A 263 7.99 22.33 -3.85
CA GLN A 263 6.67 22.71 -3.34
C GLN A 263 5.59 21.86 -4.04
N ALA A 264 4.59 21.37 -3.29
CA ALA A 264 3.40 20.79 -3.87
C ALA A 264 2.31 21.86 -3.97
N ILE A 265 1.97 22.29 -5.19
CA ILE A 265 0.98 23.34 -5.44
C ILE A 265 -0.36 22.68 -5.72
N ALA A 266 -1.38 22.97 -4.91
CA ALA A 266 -2.73 22.46 -5.15
C ALA A 266 -3.29 23.01 -6.47
N GLU A 267 -3.93 22.16 -7.26
CA GLU A 267 -4.69 22.57 -8.45
C GLU A 267 -6.08 23.10 -8.13
#